data_AF-A0A108ISR5-F1
#
_entry.id   AF-A0A108ISR5-F1
#
_cell.length_a   1.000
_cell.length_b   1.000
_cell.length_c   1.000
_cell.angle_alpha   90.00
_cell.angle_beta   90.00
_cell.angle_gamma   90.00
#
_symmetry.space_group_name_H-M   'P 1'
#
loop_
_entity.id
_entity.type
_entity.pdbx_description
1 polymer ?
#
loop_
_entity_poly.entity_id
_entity_poly.type
_entity_poly.pdbx_seq_one_letter_code
_entity_poly.pdbx_strand_id
1 'polypeptide(L)'
;MRIKDELLKDETGLKLACVEPVWSLREQSQEIYDALAKTEPALGDVYGLLDGELPVQKQWAFGDYGPVSRPDRHVRAFYLDLGKLTSVSDGRGFIAIKGTEPVSENFASIAKRMGEMWNVFSWTIGGQARPVLEDLSLMNQLERFPISEGKPPGVHPLWDADDEARCALQLQTAYYRRFGRLARIPTPLFVYRWPEAVREQALDVLRPLLSPRTAILVEAMIRDELGAYVYHYPAYPMRAMHVRGGDVGVEVPYDKRHAALRELTDPDTAIERWIRLTAEFLALGWIPTDPAHFGRGNCLMAQNLVLDGGIVDVNSIRHVSTMRAPGELDFAVRQSVRELTQSISWFLVGTEAGVPWFQRIFVDAFAHVWDALRRELAELDAPQEIQAVFSTRDGTYRSLDRLFRNYFGLSAYRPQDAEAREYRQPAQRGA
;
A
#
# COMPACT_ATOMS: atom_id res chain seq x y z
N MET A 1 -21.67 -15.14 24.16
CA MET A 1 -22.18 -14.03 23.31
C MET A 1 -21.89 -14.43 21.88
N ARG A 2 -22.82 -14.32 20.92
CA ARG A 2 -22.48 -14.61 19.52
C ARG A 2 -21.66 -13.43 18.98
N ILE A 3 -20.69 -13.67 18.09
CA ILE A 3 -19.89 -12.59 17.47
C ILE A 3 -20.80 -11.50 16.90
N LYS A 4 -21.88 -11.92 16.24
CA LYS A 4 -22.91 -11.04 15.69
C LYS A 4 -23.42 -10.01 16.70
N ASP A 5 -23.74 -10.45 17.91
CA ASP A 5 -24.31 -9.58 18.95
C ASP A 5 -23.28 -8.56 19.44
N GLU A 6 -22.01 -8.97 19.50
CA GLU A 6 -20.89 -8.10 19.88
C GLU A 6 -20.60 -7.04 18.82
N LEU A 7 -20.59 -7.42 17.53
CA LEU A 7 -20.38 -6.51 16.42
C LEU A 7 -21.55 -5.56 16.17
N LEU A 8 -22.76 -5.87 16.63
CA LEU A 8 -23.94 -5.00 16.45
C LEU A 8 -24.15 -4.00 17.59
N LYS A 9 -23.29 -4.00 18.62
CA LYS A 9 -23.32 -2.95 19.66
C LYS A 9 -23.08 -1.59 19.01
N ASP A 10 -23.87 -0.58 19.40
CA ASP A 10 -23.81 0.75 18.79
C ASP A 10 -22.40 1.38 18.85
N GLU A 11 -21.63 1.08 19.90
CA GLU A 11 -20.25 1.56 20.10
C GLU A 11 -19.27 1.13 19.00
N THR A 12 -19.56 0.05 18.29
CA THR A 12 -18.71 -0.44 17.18
C THR A 12 -18.93 0.32 15.88
N GLY A 13 -20.08 1.00 15.75
CA GLY A 13 -20.48 1.68 14.52
C GLY A 13 -20.71 0.75 13.33
N LEU A 14 -20.89 -0.56 13.51
CA LEU A 14 -21.11 -1.51 12.42
C LEU A 14 -22.59 -1.82 12.20
N LYS A 15 -22.90 -2.25 10.97
CA LYS A 15 -24.12 -2.98 10.58
C LYS A 15 -23.70 -4.22 9.79
N LEU A 16 -24.64 -5.14 9.58
CA LEU A 16 -24.40 -6.32 8.75
C LEU A 16 -25.13 -6.18 7.42
N ALA A 17 -24.44 -6.54 6.35
CA ALA A 17 -25.02 -6.68 5.04
C ALA A 17 -25.11 -8.17 4.68
N CYS A 18 -26.25 -8.58 4.12
CA CYS A 18 -26.37 -9.88 3.49
C CYS A 18 -25.80 -9.76 2.07
N VAL A 19 -24.69 -10.45 1.80
CA VAL A 19 -23.95 -10.32 0.54
C VAL A 19 -23.53 -11.71 0.09
N GLU A 20 -23.57 -11.96 -1.22
CA GLU A 20 -23.17 -13.25 -1.80
C GLU A 20 -21.63 -13.38 -1.79
N PRO A 21 -21.06 -14.37 -1.08
CA PRO A 21 -19.66 -14.73 -1.28
C PRO A 21 -19.51 -15.42 -2.65
N VAL A 22 -18.58 -14.94 -3.47
CA VAL A 22 -18.27 -15.51 -4.80
C VAL A 22 -16.94 -16.23 -4.83
N TRP A 23 -16.15 -16.10 -3.77
CA TRP A 23 -14.86 -16.74 -3.57
C TRP A 23 -14.61 -16.91 -2.07
N SER A 24 -14.11 -18.07 -1.65
CA SER A 24 -13.70 -18.32 -0.25
C SER A 24 -12.39 -19.10 -0.17
N LEU A 25 -11.54 -18.78 0.80
CA LEU A 25 -10.28 -19.50 1.04
C LEU A 25 -10.51 -20.99 1.27
N ARG A 26 -11.53 -21.36 2.05
CA ARG A 26 -11.83 -22.76 2.39
C ARG A 26 -12.05 -23.62 1.14
N GLU A 27 -12.75 -23.08 0.15
CA GLU A 27 -13.00 -23.79 -1.12
C GLU A 27 -11.77 -23.79 -2.05
N GLN A 28 -10.97 -22.72 -2.00
CA GLN A 28 -9.88 -22.50 -2.95
C GLN A 28 -8.56 -23.14 -2.52
N SER A 29 -8.33 -23.28 -1.20
CA SER A 29 -7.16 -23.95 -0.64
C SER A 29 -7.39 -24.36 0.81
N GLN A 30 -7.80 -25.61 1.02
CA GLN A 30 -7.89 -26.21 2.36
C GLN A 30 -6.54 -26.20 3.09
N GLU A 31 -5.43 -26.39 2.36
CA GLU A 31 -4.06 -26.36 2.91
C GLU A 31 -3.76 -25.04 3.63
N ILE A 32 -4.07 -23.92 2.98
CA ILE A 32 -3.82 -22.58 3.55
C ILE A 32 -4.85 -22.22 4.61
N TYR A 33 -6.10 -22.66 4.44
CA TYR A 33 -7.11 -22.53 5.48
C TYR A 33 -6.67 -23.22 6.78
N ASP A 34 -6.24 -24.48 6.72
CA ASP A 34 -5.79 -25.26 7.88
C ASP A 34 -4.53 -24.66 8.52
N ALA A 35 -3.58 -24.22 7.68
CA ALA A 35 -2.38 -23.54 8.15
C ALA A 35 -2.73 -22.25 8.92
N LEU A 36 -3.68 -21.46 8.42
CA LEU A 36 -4.13 -20.25 9.09
C LEU A 36 -4.89 -20.56 10.38
N ALA A 37 -5.84 -21.49 10.35
CA ALA A 37 -6.64 -21.89 11.51
C ALA A 37 -5.78 -22.43 12.66
N LYS A 38 -4.63 -23.06 12.35
CA LYS A 38 -3.65 -23.48 13.36
C LYS A 38 -3.00 -22.30 14.08
N THR A 39 -2.77 -21.19 13.38
CA THR A 39 -2.14 -19.99 13.94
C THR A 39 -3.12 -18.97 14.49
N GLU A 40 -4.37 -19.01 14.03
CA GLU A 40 -5.46 -18.13 14.43
C GLU A 40 -6.72 -18.97 14.73
N PRO A 41 -6.85 -19.51 15.97
CA PRO A 41 -7.97 -20.36 16.35
C PRO A 41 -9.33 -19.66 16.25
N ALA A 42 -9.38 -18.32 16.42
CA ALA A 42 -10.61 -17.56 16.28
C ALA A 42 -11.16 -17.54 14.85
N LEU A 43 -10.37 -17.97 13.86
CA LEU A 43 -10.77 -17.97 12.46
C LEU A 43 -12.07 -18.76 12.25
N GLY A 44 -12.26 -19.89 12.92
CA GLY A 44 -13.44 -20.75 12.73
C GLY A 44 -14.75 -20.01 13.03
N ASP A 45 -14.80 -19.31 14.16
CA ASP A 45 -15.99 -18.57 14.59
C ASP A 45 -16.26 -17.38 13.66
N VAL A 46 -15.21 -16.66 13.27
CA VAL A 46 -15.28 -15.52 12.34
C VAL A 46 -15.73 -15.98 10.94
N TYR A 47 -15.21 -17.10 10.46
CA TYR A 47 -15.59 -17.66 9.15
C TYR A 47 -17.09 -17.96 9.10
N GLY A 48 -17.67 -18.48 10.19
CA GLY A 48 -19.10 -18.78 10.28
C GLY A 48 -19.99 -17.54 10.17
N LEU A 49 -19.53 -16.38 10.66
CA LEU A 49 -20.22 -15.10 10.43
C LEU A 49 -20.08 -14.66 8.97
N LEU A 50 -18.85 -14.66 8.46
CA LEU A 50 -18.50 -14.15 7.14
C LEU A 50 -19.13 -14.96 5.99
N ASP A 51 -19.48 -16.22 6.20
CA ASP A 51 -20.07 -17.09 5.17
C ASP A 51 -21.44 -16.60 4.65
N GLY A 52 -22.12 -15.70 5.37
CA GLY A 52 -23.40 -15.13 4.91
C GLY A 52 -23.67 -13.67 5.28
N GLU A 53 -22.87 -13.09 6.18
CA GLU A 53 -23.03 -11.70 6.61
C GLU A 53 -21.68 -10.97 6.59
N LEU A 54 -21.65 -9.82 5.92
CA LEU A 54 -20.47 -8.97 5.88
C LEU A 54 -20.63 -7.79 6.85
N PRO A 55 -19.76 -7.64 7.85
CA PRO A 55 -19.69 -6.42 8.65
C PRO A 55 -19.32 -5.23 7.77
N VAL A 56 -20.07 -4.13 7.90
CA VAL A 56 -19.80 -2.88 7.23
C VAL A 56 -19.94 -1.72 8.22
N GLN A 57 -19.11 -0.69 8.08
CA GLN A 57 -19.28 0.50 8.91
C GLN A 57 -20.57 1.24 8.53
N LYS A 58 -21.38 1.63 9.52
CA LYS A 58 -22.53 2.54 9.32
C LYS A 58 -22.05 3.87 8.75
N GLN A 59 -20.93 4.35 9.29
CA GLN A 59 -20.27 5.60 8.93
C GLN A 59 -18.83 5.31 8.50
N TRP A 60 -18.44 5.78 7.33
CA TRP A 60 -17.05 5.76 6.88
C TRP A 60 -16.25 6.75 7.74
N ALA A 61 -15.68 6.24 8.83
CA ALA A 61 -14.99 7.01 9.86
C ALA A 61 -13.68 6.34 10.28
N PHE A 62 -12.71 7.16 10.68
CA PHE A 62 -11.38 6.76 11.13
C PHE A 62 -11.28 6.74 12.64
N GLY A 63 -10.31 5.98 13.13
CA GLY A 63 -10.05 5.80 14.55
C GLY A 63 -10.48 4.43 15.04
N ASP A 64 -10.50 4.30 16.36
CA ASP A 64 -10.75 3.04 17.06
C ASP A 64 -12.11 3.09 17.78
N TYR A 65 -12.93 2.06 17.54
CA TYR A 65 -14.30 1.90 18.03
C TYR A 65 -14.46 0.48 18.59
N GLY A 66 -13.91 0.24 19.78
CA GLY A 66 -13.87 -1.08 20.41
C GLY A 66 -13.01 -2.07 19.61
N PRO A 67 -13.58 -3.19 19.10
CA PRO A 67 -12.86 -4.15 18.25
C PRO A 67 -12.69 -3.65 16.81
N VAL A 68 -13.27 -2.51 16.43
CA VAL A 68 -13.20 -1.97 15.08
C VAL A 68 -12.15 -0.87 15.02
N SER A 69 -11.33 -0.85 13.99
CA SER A 69 -10.37 0.23 13.75
C SER A 69 -10.31 0.58 12.27
N ARG A 70 -10.17 1.86 11.96
CA ARG A 70 -9.77 2.35 10.64
C ARG A 70 -8.63 3.32 10.83
N PRO A 71 -7.37 2.87 10.73
CA PRO A 71 -6.22 3.76 10.86
C PRO A 71 -6.29 4.90 9.85
N ASP A 72 -5.76 6.04 10.24
CA ASP A 72 -5.56 7.19 9.35
C ASP A 72 -4.92 6.73 8.02
N ARG A 73 -5.43 7.23 6.89
CA ARG A 73 -5.01 6.88 5.51
C ARG A 73 -5.47 5.52 4.98
N HIS A 74 -6.21 4.72 5.76
CA HIS A 74 -6.85 3.50 5.26
C HIS A 74 -8.20 3.81 4.60
N VAL A 75 -8.12 4.45 3.43
CA VAL A 75 -9.28 4.95 2.67
C VAL A 75 -10.26 3.82 2.33
N ARG A 76 -9.75 2.65 1.96
CA ARG A 76 -10.56 1.56 1.37
C ARG A 76 -10.61 0.31 2.25
N ALA A 77 -10.24 0.42 3.54
CA ALA A 77 -10.19 -0.73 4.45
C ALA A 77 -10.49 -0.30 5.88
N PHE A 78 -11.21 -1.13 6.63
CA PHE A 78 -11.22 -1.11 8.09
C PHE A 78 -10.89 -2.51 8.64
N TYR A 79 -10.67 -2.61 9.94
CA TYR A 79 -10.16 -3.82 10.58
C TYR A 79 -10.99 -4.21 11.79
N LEU A 80 -11.20 -5.51 11.95
CA LEU A 80 -11.70 -6.13 13.18
C LEU A 80 -10.54 -6.77 13.93
N ASP A 81 -10.30 -6.32 15.15
CA ASP A 81 -9.31 -6.86 16.08
C ASP A 81 -9.89 -8.10 16.77
N LEU A 82 -9.37 -9.27 16.42
CA LEU A 82 -9.85 -10.54 16.97
C LEU A 82 -9.53 -10.68 18.45
N GLY A 83 -8.46 -10.05 18.94
CA GLY A 83 -8.08 -10.09 20.35
C GLY A 83 -8.98 -9.26 21.26
N LYS A 84 -9.77 -8.35 20.68
CA LYS A 84 -10.77 -7.55 21.41
C LYS A 84 -12.18 -8.14 21.39
N LEU A 85 -12.41 -9.20 20.62
CA LEU A 85 -13.70 -9.89 20.58
C LEU A 85 -13.78 -10.90 21.72
N THR A 86 -14.72 -10.68 22.64
CA THR A 86 -14.97 -11.57 23.78
C THR A 86 -15.69 -12.86 23.40
N SER A 87 -16.29 -12.87 22.20
CA SER A 87 -17.05 -13.99 21.65
C SER A 87 -16.19 -15.03 20.90
N VAL A 88 -14.89 -14.77 20.71
CA VAL A 88 -13.95 -15.70 20.07
C VAL A 88 -12.86 -16.14 21.03
N SER A 89 -12.33 -17.35 20.85
CA SER A 89 -11.23 -17.86 21.68
C SER A 89 -9.87 -17.55 21.07
N ASP A 90 -8.95 -16.97 21.86
CA ASP A 90 -7.53 -16.77 21.52
C ASP A 90 -7.28 -16.02 20.20
N GLY A 91 -8.07 -14.98 19.93
CA GLY A 91 -7.88 -14.11 18.77
C GLY A 91 -6.59 -13.29 18.87
N ARG A 92 -5.77 -13.28 17.81
CA ARG A 92 -4.45 -12.59 17.80
C ARG A 92 -4.24 -11.68 16.59
N GLY A 93 -4.97 -11.91 15.51
CA GLY A 93 -4.87 -11.17 14.26
C GLY A 93 -5.99 -10.17 14.03
N PHE A 94 -6.01 -9.66 12.80
CA PHE A 94 -6.99 -8.68 12.33
C PHE A 94 -7.66 -9.20 11.06
N ILE A 95 -8.96 -8.97 10.97
CA ILE A 95 -9.72 -9.16 9.74
C ILE A 95 -9.88 -7.80 9.08
N ALA A 96 -9.25 -7.65 7.92
CA ALA A 96 -9.39 -6.47 7.10
C ALA A 96 -10.56 -6.63 6.15
N ILE A 97 -11.40 -5.61 6.07
CA ILE A 97 -12.57 -5.57 5.19
C ILE A 97 -12.43 -4.36 4.27
N LYS A 98 -12.33 -4.61 2.96
CA LYS A 98 -12.20 -3.61 1.90
C LYS A 98 -13.44 -3.57 1.01
N GLY A 99 -13.79 -2.39 0.48
CA GLY A 99 -14.83 -2.26 -0.55
C GLY A 99 -16.25 -2.15 -0.02
N THR A 100 -16.44 -1.74 1.24
CA THR A 100 -17.75 -1.55 1.87
C THR A 100 -18.14 -0.07 1.94
N GLU A 101 -17.28 0.83 1.51
CA GLU A 101 -17.48 2.28 1.55
C GLU A 101 -18.82 2.72 0.91
N PRO A 102 -19.24 2.20 -0.26
CA PRO A 102 -20.47 2.67 -0.93
C PRO A 102 -21.76 2.46 -0.15
N VAL A 103 -21.79 1.50 0.79
CA VAL A 103 -22.97 1.21 1.61
C VAL A 103 -22.97 1.96 2.95
N SER A 104 -21.96 2.81 3.18
CA SER A 104 -21.92 3.73 4.33
C SER A 104 -22.92 4.86 4.15
N GLU A 105 -23.56 5.28 5.24
CA GLU A 105 -24.58 6.35 5.21
C GLU A 105 -24.01 7.71 4.80
N ASN A 106 -22.72 7.95 5.05
CA ASN A 106 -22.01 9.18 4.71
C ASN A 106 -21.18 9.09 3.43
N PHE A 107 -21.35 8.06 2.59
CA PHE A 107 -20.54 7.88 1.37
C PHE A 107 -20.51 9.14 0.49
N ALA A 108 -21.67 9.76 0.24
CA ALA A 108 -21.76 11.00 -0.55
C ALA A 108 -20.99 12.19 0.07
N SER A 109 -21.02 12.31 1.39
CA SER A 109 -20.29 13.36 2.11
C SER A 109 -18.77 13.16 2.00
N ILE A 110 -18.30 11.92 2.13
CA ILE A 110 -16.88 11.60 1.99
C ILE A 110 -16.41 11.76 0.55
N ALA A 111 -17.19 11.30 -0.43
CA ALA A 111 -16.89 11.49 -1.85
C ALA A 111 -16.75 12.99 -2.19
N LYS A 112 -17.66 13.83 -1.71
CA LYS A 112 -17.55 15.29 -1.86
C LYS A 112 -16.26 15.83 -1.26
N ARG A 113 -15.92 15.42 -0.02
CA ARG A 113 -14.66 15.82 0.63
C ARG A 113 -13.43 15.37 -0.17
N MET A 114 -13.45 14.21 -0.81
CA MET A 114 -12.37 13.77 -1.72
C MET A 114 -12.18 14.71 -2.91
N GLY A 115 -13.27 15.29 -3.44
CA GLY A 115 -13.22 16.27 -4.53
C GLY A 115 -12.63 17.62 -4.11
N GLU A 116 -12.67 17.93 -2.83
CA GLU A 116 -12.14 19.18 -2.27
C GLU A 116 -10.65 19.08 -1.89
N MET A 117 -10.08 17.86 -1.87
CA MET A 117 -8.70 17.61 -1.45
C MET A 117 -7.75 17.46 -2.62
N TRP A 118 -6.67 18.25 -2.62
CA TRP A 118 -5.63 18.26 -3.66
C TRP A 118 -4.39 17.43 -3.29
N ASN A 119 -4.43 16.73 -2.14
CA ASN A 119 -3.35 15.87 -1.70
C ASN A 119 -3.89 14.80 -0.74
N VAL A 120 -3.54 13.53 -0.93
CA VAL A 120 -3.94 12.42 -0.04
C VAL A 120 -3.42 12.65 1.38
N PHE A 121 -2.27 13.30 1.51
CA PHE A 121 -1.67 13.67 2.80
C PHE A 121 -2.46 14.76 3.54
N SER A 122 -3.27 15.56 2.84
CA SER A 122 -4.15 16.56 3.47
C SER A 122 -5.41 15.94 4.11
N TRP A 123 -5.68 14.65 3.86
CA TRP A 123 -6.86 13.98 4.44
C TRP A 123 -6.77 13.84 5.96
N THR A 124 -5.54 13.75 6.47
CA THR A 124 -5.21 13.56 7.90
C THR A 124 -4.79 14.83 8.63
N ILE A 125 -4.56 15.92 7.90
CA ILE A 125 -4.13 17.19 8.48
C ILE A 125 -5.25 18.17 8.19
N GLY A 126 -5.99 18.62 9.20
CA GLY A 126 -6.93 19.75 9.09
C GLY A 126 -6.23 21.08 8.78
N GLY A 127 -5.10 21.06 8.06
CA GLY A 127 -4.21 22.17 7.79
C GLY A 127 -3.83 22.21 6.31
N GLN A 128 -3.69 23.44 5.80
CA GLN A 128 -3.44 23.76 4.40
C GLN A 128 -2.00 23.49 3.91
N ALA A 129 -1.25 22.58 4.52
CA ALA A 129 0.18 22.45 4.23
C ALA A 129 0.43 21.54 3.01
N ARG A 130 0.74 22.17 1.88
CA ARG A 130 1.36 21.54 0.70
C ARG A 130 2.88 21.46 0.89
N PRO A 131 3.50 20.28 0.75
CA PRO A 131 4.74 20.14 0.02
C PRO A 131 4.37 19.70 -1.40
N VAL A 132 4.39 20.66 -2.33
CA VAL A 132 4.08 20.51 -3.77
C VAL A 132 4.98 19.49 -4.48
N LEU A 133 6.06 19.04 -3.84
CA LEU A 133 7.06 18.17 -4.46
C LEU A 133 6.71 16.68 -4.46
N GLU A 134 5.78 16.23 -3.60
CA GLU A 134 5.42 14.80 -3.49
C GLU A 134 4.10 14.44 -4.21
N ASP A 135 3.29 15.45 -4.55
CA ASP A 135 2.09 15.30 -5.36
C ASP A 135 2.18 16.26 -6.55
N LEU A 136 2.93 15.86 -7.58
CA LEU A 136 3.01 16.60 -8.85
C LEU A 136 1.69 16.55 -9.63
N SER A 137 0.69 15.80 -9.16
CA SER A 137 -0.62 15.79 -9.77
C SER A 137 -1.37 17.06 -9.38
N LEU A 138 -1.69 17.91 -10.36
CA LEU A 138 -2.60 19.04 -10.20
C LEU A 138 -4.06 18.55 -10.19
N MET A 139 -4.32 17.45 -9.47
CA MET A 139 -5.59 16.74 -9.44
C MET A 139 -6.09 16.66 -8.00
N ASN A 140 -7.40 16.78 -7.81
CA ASN A 140 -7.99 16.42 -6.53
C ASN A 140 -7.97 14.88 -6.36
N GLN A 141 -8.25 14.39 -5.15
CA GLN A 141 -8.21 12.96 -4.87
C GLN A 141 -9.22 12.16 -5.71
N LEU A 142 -10.42 12.69 -5.91
CA LEU A 142 -11.46 12.08 -6.73
C LEU A 142 -10.97 11.79 -8.18
N GLU A 143 -10.19 12.70 -8.75
CA GLU A 143 -9.60 12.58 -10.08
C GLU A 143 -8.31 11.74 -10.08
N ARG A 144 -7.51 11.85 -9.03
CA ARG A 144 -6.22 11.18 -8.91
C ARG A 144 -6.35 9.66 -8.85
N PHE A 145 -7.30 9.12 -8.08
CA PHE A 145 -7.53 7.68 -7.96
C PHE A 145 -7.64 6.99 -9.34
N PRO A 146 -8.59 7.37 -10.20
CA PRO A 146 -8.76 6.69 -11.48
C PRO A 146 -7.63 7.00 -12.47
N ILE A 147 -7.07 8.21 -12.48
CA ILE A 147 -6.05 8.58 -13.46
C ILE A 147 -4.66 8.03 -13.10
N SER A 148 -4.26 8.17 -11.83
CA SER A 148 -2.91 7.86 -11.37
C SER A 148 -2.82 6.46 -10.78
N GLU A 149 -3.79 6.06 -9.94
CA GLU A 149 -3.77 4.74 -9.29
C GLU A 149 -4.44 3.66 -10.14
N GLY A 150 -5.21 4.04 -11.17
CA GLY A 150 -5.97 3.11 -11.99
C GLY A 150 -7.11 2.43 -11.23
N LYS A 151 -7.57 3.05 -10.13
CA LYS A 151 -8.59 2.51 -9.23
C LYS A 151 -9.73 3.50 -9.09
N PRO A 152 -10.99 3.06 -9.04
CA PRO A 152 -12.10 4.00 -8.85
C PRO A 152 -12.12 4.52 -7.40
N PRO A 153 -12.55 5.78 -7.20
CA PRO A 153 -12.52 6.43 -5.89
C PRO A 153 -13.61 5.89 -4.97
N GLY A 154 -13.22 5.43 -3.77
CA GLY A 154 -14.17 5.03 -2.72
C GLY A 154 -15.02 3.79 -3.02
N VAL A 155 -14.73 3.07 -4.10
CA VAL A 155 -15.40 1.80 -4.46
C VAL A 155 -14.32 0.76 -4.80
N HIS A 156 -14.68 -0.52 -4.83
CA HIS A 156 -13.76 -1.61 -5.12
C HIS A 156 -14.40 -2.49 -6.21
N PRO A 157 -13.86 -2.53 -7.44
CA PRO A 157 -14.39 -3.40 -8.50
C PRO A 157 -14.27 -4.87 -8.12
N LEU A 158 -15.23 -5.71 -8.51
CA LEU A 158 -15.18 -7.15 -8.21
C LEU A 158 -13.94 -7.83 -8.81
N TRP A 159 -13.53 -7.41 -10.01
CA TRP A 159 -12.33 -7.95 -10.64
C TRP A 159 -11.04 -7.61 -9.87
N ASP A 160 -10.94 -6.43 -9.24
CA ASP A 160 -9.78 -6.02 -8.43
C ASP A 160 -9.76 -6.83 -7.11
N ALA A 161 -10.95 -7.06 -6.52
CA ALA A 161 -11.09 -7.87 -5.31
C ALA A 161 -10.72 -9.35 -5.55
N ASP A 162 -11.17 -9.93 -6.67
CA ASP A 162 -10.83 -11.30 -7.08
C ASP A 162 -9.34 -11.44 -7.40
N ASP A 163 -8.76 -10.48 -8.12
CA ASP A 163 -7.32 -10.47 -8.43
C ASP A 163 -6.46 -10.32 -7.16
N GLU A 164 -6.82 -9.41 -6.24
CA GLU A 164 -6.18 -9.27 -4.93
C GLU A 164 -6.20 -10.60 -4.15
N ALA A 165 -7.35 -11.27 -4.09
CA ALA A 165 -7.49 -12.53 -3.38
C ALA A 165 -6.68 -13.67 -4.03
N ARG A 166 -6.77 -13.84 -5.35
CA ARG A 166 -6.05 -14.90 -6.07
C ARG A 166 -4.55 -14.71 -6.01
N CYS A 167 -4.08 -13.48 -6.23
CA CYS A 167 -2.66 -13.16 -6.19
C CYS A 167 -2.07 -13.42 -4.79
N ALA A 168 -2.75 -12.95 -3.74
CA ALA A 168 -2.35 -13.21 -2.36
C ALA A 168 -2.35 -14.71 -2.02
N LEU A 169 -3.37 -15.47 -2.46
CA LEU A 169 -3.43 -16.92 -2.23
C LEU A 169 -2.30 -17.66 -2.95
N GLN A 170 -2.01 -17.33 -4.20
CA GLN A 170 -0.95 -17.97 -4.97
C GLN A 170 0.41 -17.77 -4.30
N LEU A 171 0.71 -16.54 -3.88
CA LEU A 171 1.94 -16.24 -3.15
C LEU A 171 1.98 -16.94 -1.78
N GLN A 172 0.92 -16.88 -0.97
CA GLN A 172 0.86 -17.58 0.32
C GLN A 172 1.05 -19.09 0.16
N THR A 173 0.45 -19.68 -0.88
CA THR A 173 0.59 -21.11 -1.18
C THR A 173 2.02 -21.48 -1.53
N ALA A 174 2.65 -20.72 -2.44
CA ALA A 174 4.05 -20.95 -2.81
C ALA A 174 4.98 -20.78 -1.60
N TYR A 175 4.72 -19.75 -0.78
CA TYR A 175 5.50 -19.45 0.40
C TYR A 175 5.36 -20.51 1.49
N TYR A 176 4.14 -20.93 1.81
CA TYR A 176 3.87 -21.97 2.79
C TYR A 176 4.54 -23.29 2.41
N ARG A 177 4.43 -23.70 1.14
CA ARG A 177 5.05 -24.93 0.64
C ARG A 177 6.58 -24.91 0.71
N ARG A 178 7.21 -23.75 0.48
CA ARG A 178 8.67 -23.62 0.53
C ARG A 178 9.21 -23.47 1.96
N PHE A 179 8.55 -22.66 2.78
CA PHE A 179 9.07 -22.21 4.07
C PHE A 179 8.37 -22.83 5.29
N GLY A 180 7.30 -23.62 5.08
CA GLY A 180 6.55 -24.30 6.14
C GLY A 180 5.77 -23.37 7.08
N ARG A 181 5.63 -22.09 6.72
CA ARG A 181 4.95 -21.05 7.50
C ARG A 181 4.24 -20.07 6.57
N LEU A 182 3.19 -19.40 7.06
CA LEU A 182 2.55 -18.32 6.31
C LEU A 182 3.47 -17.09 6.27
N ALA A 183 3.47 -16.38 5.14
CA ALA A 183 4.13 -15.09 5.02
C ALA A 183 3.37 -14.02 5.81
N ARG A 184 4.07 -12.96 6.24
CA ARG A 184 3.46 -11.73 6.77
C ARG A 184 2.87 -10.88 5.64
N ILE A 185 1.89 -11.44 4.95
CA ILE A 185 1.10 -10.80 3.91
C ILE A 185 -0.39 -11.12 4.14
N PRO A 186 -1.32 -10.38 3.51
CA PRO A 186 -2.74 -10.73 3.50
C PRO A 186 -2.96 -12.21 3.21
N THR A 187 -3.66 -12.90 4.10
CA THR A 187 -4.21 -14.22 3.80
C THR A 187 -5.67 -14.02 3.39
N PRO A 188 -6.01 -14.12 2.10
CA PRO A 188 -7.36 -13.86 1.62
C PRO A 188 -8.36 -14.81 2.27
N LEU A 189 -9.54 -14.33 2.63
CA LEU A 189 -10.59 -15.14 3.27
C LEU A 189 -11.83 -15.27 2.40
N PHE A 190 -12.33 -14.14 1.89
CA PHE A 190 -13.54 -14.07 1.07
C PHE A 190 -13.47 -12.93 0.05
N VAL A 191 -14.16 -13.13 -1.08
CA VAL A 191 -14.58 -12.06 -1.99
C VAL A 191 -16.09 -12.10 -2.09
N TYR A 192 -16.73 -10.95 -1.97
CA TYR A 192 -18.19 -10.79 -2.08
C TYR A 192 -18.55 -9.98 -3.30
N ARG A 193 -19.73 -10.26 -3.85
CA ARG A 193 -20.36 -9.46 -4.90
C ARG A 193 -21.44 -8.56 -4.32
N TRP A 194 -21.33 -7.26 -4.53
CA TRP A 194 -22.42 -6.35 -4.21
C TRP A 194 -23.53 -6.41 -5.26
N PRO A 195 -24.81 -6.27 -4.87
CA PRO A 195 -25.91 -6.10 -5.82
C PRO A 195 -25.72 -4.88 -6.71
N GLU A 196 -26.24 -4.94 -7.93
CA GLU A 196 -26.19 -3.84 -8.91
C GLU A 196 -26.67 -2.49 -8.35
N ALA A 197 -27.67 -2.50 -7.46
CA ALA A 197 -28.17 -1.29 -6.80
C ALA A 197 -27.08 -0.51 -6.04
N VAL A 198 -26.08 -1.18 -5.47
CA VAL A 198 -24.95 -0.54 -4.77
C VAL A 198 -24.03 0.17 -5.76
N ARG A 199 -23.82 -0.43 -6.94
CA ARG A 199 -23.06 0.19 -8.04
C ARG A 199 -23.76 1.45 -8.55
N GLU A 200 -25.07 1.35 -8.82
CA GLU A 200 -25.85 2.50 -9.29
C GLU A 200 -25.86 3.64 -8.26
N GLN A 201 -26.06 3.32 -6.98
CA GLN A 201 -25.95 4.30 -5.89
C GLN A 201 -24.57 4.98 -5.87
N ALA A 202 -23.50 4.21 -6.06
CA ALA A 202 -22.14 4.77 -6.10
C ALA A 202 -21.95 5.70 -7.31
N LEU A 203 -22.45 5.32 -8.48
CA LEU A 203 -22.38 6.16 -9.69
C LEU A 203 -23.18 7.45 -9.54
N ASP A 204 -24.39 7.40 -8.96
CA ASP A 204 -25.21 8.57 -8.71
C ASP A 204 -24.50 9.59 -7.80
N VAL A 205 -23.68 9.11 -6.86
CA VAL A 205 -22.86 9.95 -5.99
C VAL A 205 -21.63 10.48 -6.70
N LEU A 206 -20.90 9.64 -7.43
CA LEU A 206 -19.59 9.98 -8.00
C LEU A 206 -19.69 10.81 -9.28
N ARG A 207 -20.59 10.47 -10.20
CA ARG A 207 -20.76 11.11 -11.51
C ARG A 207 -20.85 12.64 -11.45
N PRO A 208 -21.65 13.27 -10.56
CA PRO A 208 -21.74 14.74 -10.50
C PRO A 208 -20.49 15.42 -9.90
N LEU A 209 -19.60 14.67 -9.25
CA LEU A 209 -18.39 15.19 -8.60
C LEU A 209 -17.14 15.06 -9.47
N LEU A 210 -17.21 14.30 -10.55
CA LEU A 210 -16.11 14.00 -11.45
C LEU A 210 -16.13 14.91 -12.70
N SER A 211 -14.95 15.18 -13.24
CA SER A 211 -14.82 15.75 -14.57
C SER A 211 -15.40 14.80 -15.63
N PRO A 212 -15.88 15.30 -16.79
CA PRO A 212 -16.47 14.42 -17.82
C PRO A 212 -15.54 13.30 -18.27
N ARG A 213 -14.23 13.58 -18.38
CA ARG A 213 -13.22 12.57 -18.75
C ARG A 213 -13.10 11.48 -17.70
N THR A 214 -13.09 11.87 -16.43
CA THR A 214 -12.91 10.92 -15.33
C THR A 214 -14.18 10.14 -15.03
N ALA A 215 -15.35 10.75 -15.21
CA ALA A 215 -16.63 10.04 -15.13
C ALA A 215 -16.67 8.85 -16.11
N ILE A 216 -16.29 9.06 -17.37
CA ILE A 216 -16.20 7.98 -18.37
C ILE A 216 -15.24 6.87 -17.93
N LEU A 217 -14.08 7.25 -17.36
CA LEU A 217 -13.08 6.29 -16.90
C LEU A 217 -13.60 5.47 -15.72
N VAL A 218 -14.20 6.12 -14.72
CA VAL A 218 -14.78 5.46 -13.54
C VAL A 218 -15.93 4.54 -13.97
N GLU A 219 -16.86 5.00 -14.80
CA GLU A 219 -17.94 4.16 -15.34
C GLU A 219 -17.41 2.94 -16.09
N ALA A 220 -16.30 3.06 -16.81
CA ALA A 220 -15.65 1.92 -17.44
C ALA A 220 -15.00 0.97 -16.42
N MET A 221 -14.36 1.49 -15.37
CA MET A 221 -13.70 0.69 -14.33
C MET A 221 -14.67 -0.14 -13.50
N ILE A 222 -15.88 0.39 -13.25
CA ILE A 222 -16.90 -0.27 -12.43
C ILE A 222 -18.10 -0.77 -13.25
N ARG A 223 -17.94 -0.88 -14.58
CA ARG A 223 -19.01 -1.28 -15.51
C ARG A 223 -19.72 -2.57 -15.10
N ASP A 224 -18.94 -3.51 -14.61
CA ASP A 224 -19.43 -4.83 -14.23
C ASP A 224 -20.00 -4.75 -12.80
N GLU A 225 -19.32 -5.34 -11.83
CA GLU A 225 -19.80 -5.49 -10.47
C GLU A 225 -18.83 -4.84 -9.48
N LEU A 226 -19.37 -4.36 -8.35
CA LEU A 226 -18.56 -3.98 -7.20
C LEU A 226 -18.35 -5.21 -6.31
N GLY A 227 -17.20 -5.28 -5.66
CA GLY A 227 -16.88 -6.34 -4.73
C GLY A 227 -16.43 -5.81 -3.37
N ALA A 228 -16.40 -6.73 -2.40
CA ALA A 228 -15.69 -6.54 -1.15
C ALA A 228 -14.65 -7.65 -0.99
N TYR A 229 -13.47 -7.29 -0.47
CA TYR A 229 -12.38 -8.22 -0.22
C TYR A 229 -12.08 -8.29 1.27
N VAL A 230 -12.10 -9.51 1.81
CA VAL A 230 -11.84 -9.77 3.22
C VAL A 230 -10.60 -10.64 3.36
N TYR A 231 -9.66 -10.23 4.21
CA TYR A 231 -8.42 -10.96 4.47
C TYR A 231 -8.00 -10.92 5.93
N HIS A 232 -7.27 -11.93 6.37
CA HIS A 232 -6.60 -11.95 7.65
C HIS A 232 -5.19 -11.36 7.55
N TYR A 233 -4.78 -10.61 8.56
CA TYR A 233 -3.40 -10.18 8.77
C TYR A 233 -2.99 -10.37 10.25
N PRO A 234 -1.78 -10.88 10.54
CA PRO A 234 -1.42 -11.39 11.88
C PRO A 234 -1.14 -10.30 12.94
N ALA A 235 -1.17 -9.02 12.60
CA ALA A 235 -0.88 -7.92 13.52
C ALA A 235 -1.64 -6.66 13.12
N TYR A 236 -1.60 -5.62 13.96
CA TYR A 236 -2.18 -4.33 13.57
C TYR A 236 -1.40 -3.78 12.37
N PRO A 237 -2.05 -3.47 11.23
CA PRO A 237 -1.36 -3.16 9.98
C PRO A 237 -0.89 -1.70 9.94
N MET A 238 -0.13 -1.29 10.95
CA MET A 238 0.53 0.00 11.00
C MET A 238 1.62 0.04 9.93
N ARG A 239 1.48 0.92 8.94
CA ARG A 239 2.39 1.04 7.80
C ARG A 239 3.51 2.06 8.05
N ALA A 240 4.61 1.93 7.33
CA ALA A 240 5.71 2.90 7.33
C ALA A 240 5.22 4.32 7.02
N MET A 241 4.21 4.47 6.17
CA MET A 241 3.58 5.75 5.88
C MET A 241 2.82 6.38 7.06
N HIS A 242 2.43 5.61 8.09
CA HIS A 242 1.80 6.19 9.29
C HIS A 242 2.79 6.87 10.21
N VAL A 243 4.09 6.60 10.06
CA VAL A 243 5.12 7.36 10.74
C VAL A 243 5.06 8.78 10.16
N ARG A 244 4.38 9.67 10.89
CA ARG A 244 4.08 11.03 10.46
C ARG A 244 5.38 11.74 10.08
N GLY A 245 5.51 12.12 8.81
CA GLY A 245 6.56 13.04 8.36
C GLY A 245 6.44 14.44 8.97
N GLY A 246 5.28 14.79 9.57
CA GLY A 246 4.99 16.12 10.12
C GLY A 246 5.19 16.28 11.63
N ASP A 247 5.19 15.20 12.43
CA ASP A 247 5.55 15.29 13.86
C ASP A 247 7.07 15.47 14.05
N VAL A 248 7.80 15.34 12.96
CA VAL A 248 9.21 15.61 12.82
C VAL A 248 9.45 16.33 11.49
N GLY A 249 9.12 17.63 11.44
CA GLY A 249 9.33 18.45 10.25
C GLY A 249 10.79 18.45 9.75
N VAL A 250 11.03 19.15 8.64
CA VAL A 250 12.32 19.35 7.91
C VAL A 250 13.53 19.67 8.81
N GLU A 251 13.31 19.99 10.09
CA GLU A 251 14.30 20.38 11.08
C GLU A 251 14.56 19.36 12.19
N VAL A 252 13.98 18.16 12.15
CA VAL A 252 14.24 17.17 13.22
C VAL A 252 15.53 16.40 12.94
N PRO A 253 16.53 16.50 13.83
CA PRO A 253 17.75 15.70 13.72
C PRO A 253 17.42 14.21 13.67
N TYR A 254 18.19 13.46 12.88
CA TYR A 254 18.03 12.02 12.72
C TYR A 254 17.85 11.27 14.05
N ASP A 255 18.63 11.62 15.08
CA ASP A 255 18.57 10.98 16.40
C ASP A 255 17.19 11.08 17.06
N LYS A 256 16.50 12.23 16.92
CA LYS A 256 15.15 12.43 17.47
C LYS A 256 14.13 11.62 16.70
N ARG A 257 14.24 11.58 15.36
CA ARG A 257 13.36 10.76 14.53
C ARG A 257 13.55 9.28 14.85
N HIS A 258 14.80 8.84 14.97
CA HIS A 258 15.14 7.47 15.30
C HIS A 258 14.64 7.07 16.71
N ALA A 259 14.72 7.97 17.69
CA ALA A 259 14.12 7.78 19.00
C ALA A 259 12.59 7.62 18.92
N ALA A 260 11.90 8.49 18.17
CA ALA A 260 10.45 8.40 17.96
C ALA A 260 10.05 7.11 17.22
N LEU A 261 10.83 6.67 16.25
CA LEU A 261 10.62 5.40 15.56
C LEU A 261 10.69 4.23 16.55
N ARG A 262 11.67 4.23 17.46
CA ARG A 262 11.85 3.22 18.51
C ARG A 262 10.71 3.15 19.53
N GLU A 263 9.93 4.21 19.67
CA GLU A 263 8.69 4.19 20.48
C GLU A 263 7.56 3.41 19.78
N LEU A 264 7.61 3.29 18.44
CA LEU A 264 6.59 2.62 17.63
C LEU A 264 6.98 1.18 17.25
N THR A 265 8.23 0.97 16.85
CA THR A 265 8.76 -0.32 16.41
C THR A 265 10.29 -0.31 16.48
N ASP A 266 10.92 -1.49 16.45
CA ASP A 266 12.37 -1.56 16.23
C ASP A 266 12.68 -1.33 14.73
N PRO A 267 13.29 -0.20 14.34
CA PRO A 267 13.47 0.14 12.94
C PRO A 267 14.36 -0.84 12.20
N ASP A 268 15.42 -1.32 12.85
CA ASP A 268 16.40 -2.23 12.26
C ASP A 268 15.72 -3.57 11.96
N THR A 269 15.00 -4.13 12.95
CA THR A 269 14.21 -5.36 12.77
C THR A 269 13.15 -5.22 11.68
N ALA A 270 12.45 -4.08 11.58
CA ALA A 270 11.43 -3.87 10.55
C ALA A 270 12.06 -3.89 9.15
N ILE A 271 13.18 -3.18 8.95
CA ILE A 271 13.91 -3.11 7.69
C ILE A 271 14.47 -4.48 7.29
N GLU A 272 15.12 -5.18 8.23
CA GLU A 272 15.65 -6.52 7.99
C GLU A 272 14.54 -7.48 7.54
N ARG A 273 13.37 -7.43 8.17
CA ARG A 273 12.23 -8.27 7.78
C ARG A 273 11.65 -7.89 6.43
N TRP A 274 11.58 -6.61 6.06
CA TRP A 274 11.14 -6.20 4.71
C TRP A 274 12.11 -6.68 3.63
N ILE A 275 13.42 -6.56 3.88
CA ILE A 275 14.47 -7.06 2.97
C ILE A 275 14.35 -8.58 2.83
N ARG A 276 14.24 -9.31 3.96
CA ARG A 276 14.10 -10.76 3.95
C ARG A 276 12.83 -11.22 3.22
N LEU A 277 11.68 -10.63 3.52
CA LEU A 277 10.41 -10.98 2.87
C LEU A 277 10.46 -10.72 1.36
N THR A 278 11.10 -9.61 0.95
CA THR A 278 11.34 -9.29 -0.47
C THR A 278 12.25 -10.33 -1.13
N ALA A 279 13.34 -10.73 -0.47
CA ALA A 279 14.21 -11.79 -0.97
C ALA A 279 13.49 -13.14 -1.08
N GLU A 280 12.59 -13.46 -0.14
CA GLU A 280 11.79 -14.67 -0.17
C GLU A 280 10.76 -14.67 -1.32
N PHE A 281 10.16 -13.51 -1.66
CA PHE A 281 9.33 -13.39 -2.87
C PHE A 281 10.14 -13.69 -4.13
N LEU A 282 11.31 -13.04 -4.25
CA LEU A 282 12.22 -13.25 -5.38
C LEU A 282 12.69 -14.70 -5.45
N ALA A 283 13.00 -15.35 -4.32
CA ALA A 283 13.37 -16.76 -4.28
C ALA A 283 12.23 -17.70 -4.71
N LEU A 284 10.98 -17.29 -4.55
CA LEU A 284 9.80 -18.00 -5.08
C LEU A 284 9.49 -17.66 -6.54
N GLY A 285 10.28 -16.78 -7.19
CA GLY A 285 10.02 -16.32 -8.55
C GLY A 285 8.98 -15.20 -8.65
N TRP A 286 8.51 -14.65 -7.52
CA TRP A 286 7.56 -13.53 -7.50
C TRP A 286 8.30 -12.20 -7.45
N ILE A 287 8.09 -11.36 -8.46
CA ILE A 287 8.70 -10.04 -8.53
C ILE A 287 7.74 -9.03 -7.90
N PRO A 288 8.15 -8.30 -6.83
CA PRO A 288 7.25 -7.40 -6.10
C PRO A 288 6.69 -6.22 -6.89
N THR A 289 7.28 -5.90 -8.04
CA THR A 289 6.88 -4.78 -8.87
C THR A 289 6.70 -5.21 -10.31
N ASP A 290 5.45 -5.44 -10.69
CA ASP A 290 5.07 -5.60 -12.09
C ASP A 290 5.23 -4.27 -12.84
N PRO A 291 5.98 -4.23 -13.96
CA PRO A 291 6.11 -3.02 -14.77
C PRO A 291 4.78 -2.39 -15.21
N ALA A 292 3.70 -3.17 -15.35
CA ALA A 292 2.37 -2.64 -15.67
C ALA A 292 1.79 -1.74 -14.56
N HIS A 293 2.29 -1.87 -13.32
CA HIS A 293 1.93 -1.07 -12.16
C HIS A 293 2.85 0.14 -11.95
N PHE A 294 3.78 0.40 -12.88
CA PHE A 294 4.68 1.55 -12.78
C PHE A 294 3.87 2.87 -12.71
N GLY A 295 4.08 3.63 -11.63
CA GLY A 295 3.37 4.88 -11.35
C GLY A 295 1.97 4.73 -10.72
N ARG A 296 1.45 3.50 -10.54
CA ARG A 296 0.08 3.24 -10.03
C ARG A 296 -0.01 2.76 -8.58
N GLY A 297 1.14 2.52 -7.94
CA GLY A 297 1.24 1.94 -6.60
C GLY A 297 1.86 0.54 -6.66
N ASN A 298 2.74 0.22 -5.73
CA ASN A 298 3.34 -1.11 -5.60
C ASN A 298 3.40 -1.56 -4.13
N CYS A 299 3.50 -2.87 -3.91
CA CYS A 299 3.48 -3.46 -2.58
C CYS A 299 4.71 -3.09 -1.72
N LEU A 300 5.80 -2.62 -2.34
CA LEU A 300 7.00 -2.14 -1.66
C LEU A 300 6.98 -0.65 -1.32
N MET A 301 5.92 0.08 -1.67
CA MET A 301 5.77 1.49 -1.26
C MET A 301 5.51 1.62 0.24
N ALA A 302 5.89 2.75 0.84
CA ALA A 302 5.76 2.99 2.27
C ALA A 302 4.32 2.88 2.79
N GLN A 303 3.30 3.11 1.93
CA GLN A 303 1.91 2.86 2.31
C GLN A 303 1.56 1.38 2.47
N ASN A 304 2.40 0.46 2.03
CA ASN A 304 2.12 -0.98 1.97
C ASN A 304 3.11 -1.81 2.82
N LEU A 305 4.23 -1.23 3.25
CA LEU A 305 5.15 -1.85 4.20
C LEU A 305 4.63 -1.70 5.63
N VAL A 306 4.39 -2.82 6.33
CA VAL A 306 3.88 -2.85 7.72
C VAL A 306 5.05 -2.90 8.70
N LEU A 307 4.96 -2.16 9.81
CA LEU A 307 6.02 -2.01 10.81
C LEU A 307 6.42 -3.32 11.51
N ASP A 308 5.62 -4.38 11.38
CA ASP A 308 5.94 -5.72 11.88
C ASP A 308 6.89 -6.51 10.96
N GLY A 309 7.25 -5.92 9.81
CA GLY A 309 8.09 -6.51 8.78
C GLY A 309 7.31 -7.14 7.61
N GLY A 310 5.99 -7.04 7.60
CA GLY A 310 5.17 -7.57 6.51
C GLY A 310 4.80 -6.56 5.43
N ILE A 311 4.03 -7.04 4.45
CA ILE A 311 3.64 -6.31 3.25
C ILE A 311 2.14 -6.51 2.99
N VAL A 312 1.40 -5.44 2.70
CA VAL A 312 -0.02 -5.49 2.27
C VAL A 312 -0.17 -5.00 0.84
N ASP A 313 -1.36 -5.17 0.24
CA ASP A 313 -1.65 -4.75 -1.15
C ASP A 313 -0.71 -5.43 -2.19
N VAL A 314 -0.65 -6.76 -2.11
CA VAL A 314 0.30 -7.60 -2.87
C VAL A 314 -0.15 -7.90 -4.31
N ASN A 315 -1.21 -7.29 -4.84
CA ASN A 315 -1.65 -7.54 -6.23
C ASN A 315 -0.78 -6.90 -7.32
N SER A 316 0.22 -6.11 -6.92
CA SER A 316 1.21 -5.51 -7.84
C SER A 316 2.41 -6.43 -8.16
N ILE A 317 2.36 -7.70 -7.74
CA ILE A 317 3.43 -8.67 -7.99
C ILE A 317 3.18 -9.47 -9.26
N ARG A 318 4.25 -10.01 -9.85
CA ARG A 318 4.15 -10.88 -11.03
C ARG A 318 5.19 -11.98 -11.00
N HIS A 319 4.79 -13.20 -11.36
CA HIS A 319 5.70 -14.33 -11.41
C HIS A 319 6.63 -14.25 -12.63
N VAL A 320 7.93 -14.55 -12.45
CA VAL A 320 8.99 -14.46 -13.46
C VAL A 320 8.68 -15.25 -14.72
N SER A 321 7.98 -16.39 -14.60
CA SER A 321 7.59 -17.22 -15.76
C SER A 321 6.68 -16.51 -16.76
N THR A 322 6.05 -15.40 -16.36
CA THR A 322 5.15 -14.61 -17.22
C THR A 322 5.86 -13.44 -17.88
N MET A 323 7.10 -13.13 -17.51
CA MET A 323 7.89 -12.05 -18.09
C MET A 323 8.52 -12.53 -19.40
N ARG A 324 8.18 -11.88 -20.51
CA ARG A 324 8.50 -12.33 -21.87
C ARG A 324 9.36 -11.33 -22.63
N ALA A 325 9.28 -10.05 -22.29
CA ALA A 325 10.00 -9.02 -23.02
C ALA A 325 11.49 -9.02 -22.63
N PRO A 326 12.41 -8.82 -23.59
CA PRO A 326 13.84 -8.69 -23.28
C PRO A 326 14.09 -7.58 -22.25
N GLY A 327 14.81 -7.89 -21.18
CA GLY A 327 15.13 -6.95 -20.10
C GLY A 327 13.99 -6.65 -19.13
N GLU A 328 12.79 -7.20 -19.33
CA GLU A 328 11.62 -6.97 -18.46
C GLU A 328 11.89 -7.38 -17.02
N LEU A 329 12.49 -8.57 -16.82
CA LEU A 329 12.85 -9.07 -15.49
C LEU A 329 13.90 -8.18 -14.79
N ASP A 330 14.97 -7.80 -15.50
CA ASP A 330 16.01 -6.92 -14.95
C ASP A 330 15.42 -5.58 -14.52
N PHE A 331 14.58 -4.98 -15.37
CA PHE A 331 13.89 -3.74 -15.05
C PHE A 331 12.98 -3.89 -13.83
N ALA A 332 12.13 -4.93 -13.81
CA ALA A 332 11.18 -5.17 -12.72
C ALA A 332 11.88 -5.39 -11.37
N VAL A 333 12.94 -6.21 -11.33
CA VAL A 333 13.74 -6.44 -10.13
C VAL A 333 14.42 -5.16 -9.65
N ARG A 334 15.09 -4.41 -10.54
CA ARG A 334 15.73 -3.14 -10.16
C ARG A 334 14.73 -2.13 -9.63
N GLN A 335 13.55 -2.09 -10.24
CA GLN A 335 12.48 -1.23 -9.79
C GLN A 335 11.95 -1.66 -8.41
N SER A 336 11.80 -2.97 -8.13
CA SER A 336 11.49 -3.44 -6.78
C SER A 336 12.53 -3.00 -5.74
N VAL A 337 13.83 -3.11 -6.06
CA VAL A 337 14.89 -2.64 -5.15
C VAL A 337 14.83 -1.14 -4.94
N ARG A 338 14.55 -0.37 -6.00
CA ARG A 338 14.38 1.09 -5.93
C ARG A 338 13.23 1.47 -5.00
N GLU A 339 12.08 0.82 -5.15
CA GLU A 339 10.88 1.11 -4.35
C GLU A 339 11.08 0.74 -2.88
N LEU A 340 11.68 -0.43 -2.60
CA LEU A 340 12.05 -0.80 -1.23
C LEU A 340 13.03 0.21 -0.62
N THR A 341 14.06 0.63 -1.38
CA THR A 341 15.03 1.65 -0.94
C THR A 341 14.35 2.98 -0.61
N GLN A 342 13.44 3.43 -1.48
CA GLN A 342 12.68 4.67 -1.27
C GLN A 342 11.81 4.60 -0.02
N SER A 343 11.15 3.46 0.21
CA SER A 343 10.29 3.25 1.38
C SER A 343 11.08 3.14 2.69
N ILE A 344 12.22 2.45 2.68
CA ILE A 344 13.16 2.43 3.83
C ILE A 344 13.66 3.84 4.10
N SER A 345 14.04 4.58 3.07
CA SER A 345 14.50 5.98 3.20
C SER A 345 13.40 6.87 3.79
N TRP A 346 12.17 6.77 3.28
CA TRP A 346 11.02 7.49 3.85
C TRP A 346 10.79 7.14 5.31
N PHE A 347 10.85 5.85 5.65
CA PHE A 347 10.69 5.39 7.02
C PHE A 347 11.77 5.98 7.95
N LEU A 348 13.02 6.01 7.51
CA LEU A 348 14.15 6.48 8.32
C LEU A 348 14.28 8.01 8.38
N VAL A 349 14.02 8.75 7.30
CA VAL A 349 14.28 10.21 7.23
C VAL A 349 13.08 11.06 6.83
N GLY A 350 11.92 10.46 6.58
CA GLY A 350 10.67 11.18 6.31
C GLY A 350 10.66 11.85 4.93
N THR A 351 10.12 13.07 4.87
CA THR A 351 10.01 13.89 3.65
C THR A 351 11.37 14.26 3.06
N GLU A 352 12.46 14.19 3.86
CA GLU A 352 13.82 14.34 3.33
C GLU A 352 14.16 13.25 2.29
N ALA A 353 13.47 12.10 2.28
CA ALA A 353 13.66 11.12 1.22
C ALA A 353 13.14 11.59 -0.15
N GLY A 354 12.31 12.64 -0.19
CA GLY A 354 11.66 13.17 -1.40
C GLY A 354 12.35 14.40 -2.02
N VAL A 355 13.37 14.97 -1.35
CA VAL A 355 14.04 16.20 -1.79
C VAL A 355 15.13 15.92 -2.83
N PRO A 356 15.43 16.87 -3.75
CA PRO A 356 16.39 16.64 -4.84
C PRO A 356 17.81 16.26 -4.38
N TRP A 357 18.27 16.74 -3.22
CA TRP A 357 19.62 16.44 -2.74
C TRP A 357 19.77 15.00 -2.22
N PHE A 358 18.69 14.41 -1.68
CA PHE A 358 18.68 13.03 -1.18
C PHE A 358 19.05 12.03 -2.28
N GLN A 359 18.74 12.36 -3.53
CA GLN A 359 19.08 11.53 -4.68
C GLN A 359 20.59 11.29 -4.85
N ARG A 360 21.45 12.16 -4.30
CA ARG A 360 22.91 11.93 -4.28
C ARG A 360 23.28 10.78 -3.35
N ILE A 361 22.55 10.59 -2.26
CA ILE A 361 22.77 9.54 -1.25
C ILE A 361 21.92 8.30 -1.56
N PHE A 362 20.83 8.46 -2.30
CA PHE A 362 19.97 7.36 -2.74
C PHE A 362 20.76 6.26 -3.47
N VAL A 363 21.81 6.64 -4.20
CA VAL A 363 22.70 5.70 -4.88
C VAL A 363 23.37 4.74 -3.89
N ASP A 364 23.89 5.28 -2.79
CA ASP A 364 24.54 4.51 -1.74
C ASP A 364 23.50 3.67 -0.98
N ALA A 365 22.35 4.26 -0.65
CA ALA A 365 21.24 3.55 0.00
C ALA A 365 20.75 2.36 -0.84
N PHE A 366 20.60 2.54 -2.16
CA PHE A 366 20.23 1.46 -3.06
C PHE A 366 21.31 0.38 -3.06
N ALA A 367 22.59 0.75 -3.14
CA ALA A 367 23.69 -0.23 -3.16
C ALA A 367 23.66 -1.10 -1.88
N HIS A 368 23.38 -0.50 -0.72
CA HIS A 368 23.21 -1.25 0.54
C HIS A 368 22.03 -2.23 0.50
N VAL A 369 20.85 -1.79 0.03
CA VAL A 369 19.66 -2.66 -0.09
C VAL A 369 19.89 -3.76 -1.13
N TRP A 370 20.51 -3.44 -2.26
CA TRP A 370 20.87 -4.40 -3.32
C TRP A 370 21.82 -5.47 -2.78
N ASP A 371 22.87 -5.08 -2.06
CA ASP A 371 23.83 -6.00 -1.48
C ASP A 371 23.20 -6.85 -0.36
N ALA A 372 22.28 -6.29 0.43
CA ALA A 372 21.53 -7.04 1.42
C ALA A 372 20.66 -8.12 0.76
N LEU A 373 19.85 -7.75 -0.24
CA LEU A 373 19.05 -8.70 -1.01
C LEU A 373 19.91 -9.77 -1.68
N ARG A 374 21.06 -9.40 -2.24
CA ARG A 374 21.99 -10.38 -2.83
C ARG A 374 22.48 -11.40 -1.81
N ARG A 375 22.78 -10.99 -0.57
CA ARG A 375 23.18 -11.91 0.50
C ARG A 375 22.05 -12.85 0.87
N GLU A 376 20.85 -12.32 1.10
CA GLU A 376 19.65 -13.12 1.40
C GLU A 376 19.35 -14.14 0.30
N LEU A 377 19.43 -13.73 -0.97
CA LEU A 377 19.15 -14.60 -2.13
C LEU A 377 20.17 -15.73 -2.29
N ALA A 378 21.42 -15.52 -1.88
CA ALA A 378 22.45 -16.55 -1.92
C ALA A 378 22.13 -17.71 -0.95
N GLU A 379 21.43 -17.43 0.16
CA GLU A 379 20.99 -18.44 1.12
C GLU A 379 19.68 -19.13 0.70
N LEU A 380 18.86 -18.44 -0.10
CA LEU A 380 17.49 -18.85 -0.39
C LEU A 380 17.34 -19.72 -1.64
N ASP A 381 18.39 -20.00 -2.42
CA ASP A 381 18.33 -20.76 -3.68
C ASP A 381 17.27 -20.21 -4.67
N ALA A 382 17.45 -18.94 -5.05
CA ALA A 382 16.54 -18.24 -5.97
C ALA A 382 16.65 -18.76 -7.43
N PRO A 383 15.64 -18.58 -8.29
CA PRO A 383 15.70 -18.92 -9.70
C PRO A 383 16.94 -18.33 -10.40
N GLN A 384 17.54 -19.10 -11.32
CA GLN A 384 18.80 -18.71 -11.98
C GLN A 384 18.68 -17.36 -12.70
N GLU A 385 17.53 -17.06 -13.28
CA GLU A 385 17.24 -15.81 -13.98
C GLU A 385 17.29 -14.62 -13.02
N ILE A 386 16.82 -14.80 -11.78
CA ILE A 386 16.88 -13.77 -10.73
C ILE A 386 18.32 -13.65 -10.22
N GLN A 387 19.00 -14.77 -9.96
CA GLN A 387 20.43 -14.74 -9.59
C GLN A 387 21.27 -14.02 -10.66
N ALA A 388 20.97 -14.22 -11.93
CA ALA A 388 21.64 -13.56 -13.05
C ALA A 388 21.51 -12.03 -12.99
N VAL A 389 20.34 -11.50 -12.62
CA VAL A 389 20.13 -10.05 -12.41
C VAL A 389 21.04 -9.50 -11.31
N PHE A 390 21.25 -10.24 -10.22
CA PHE A 390 22.15 -9.84 -9.12
C PHE A 390 23.64 -10.12 -9.41
N SER A 391 23.93 -10.96 -10.41
CA SER A 391 25.29 -11.31 -10.82
C SER A 391 25.98 -10.25 -11.66
N THR A 392 25.22 -9.34 -12.29
CA THR A 392 25.77 -8.22 -13.05
C THR A 392 26.47 -7.26 -12.09
N ARG A 393 27.79 -7.47 -11.88
CA ARG A 393 28.59 -6.66 -10.94
C ARG A 393 28.77 -5.21 -11.38
N ASP A 394 28.62 -4.90 -12.66
CA ASP A 394 28.80 -3.57 -13.21
C ASP A 394 28.14 -3.52 -14.60
N GLY A 395 27.22 -2.59 -14.86
CA GLY A 395 26.75 -2.38 -16.24
C GLY A 395 25.56 -1.43 -16.42
N THR A 396 24.46 -1.67 -15.72
CA THR A 396 23.20 -0.91 -15.86
C THR A 396 23.06 0.22 -14.84
N TYR A 397 23.87 0.22 -13.78
CA TYR A 397 23.96 1.36 -12.87
C TYR A 397 24.47 2.63 -13.56
N ARG A 398 25.36 2.49 -14.54
CA ARG A 398 25.81 3.62 -15.38
C ARG A 398 24.72 4.14 -16.30
N SER A 399 23.71 3.36 -16.69
CA SER A 399 22.61 3.86 -17.53
C SER A 399 21.58 4.63 -16.71
N LEU A 400 21.25 4.18 -15.49
CA LEU A 400 20.41 4.94 -14.56
C LEU A 400 21.13 6.20 -14.06
N ASP A 401 22.39 6.08 -13.63
CA ASP A 401 23.22 7.23 -13.26
C ASP A 401 23.39 8.21 -14.42
N ARG A 402 23.58 7.74 -15.66
CA ARG A 402 23.57 8.61 -16.86
C ARG A 402 22.19 9.23 -17.11
N LEU A 403 21.10 8.49 -16.92
CA LEU A 403 19.74 9.00 -17.12
C LEU A 403 19.40 10.09 -16.08
N PHE A 404 19.78 9.87 -14.81
CA PHE A 404 19.62 10.85 -13.74
C PHE A 404 20.61 12.02 -13.89
N ARG A 405 21.89 11.80 -14.17
CA ARG A 405 22.84 12.89 -14.49
C ARG A 405 22.38 13.71 -15.69
N ASN A 406 21.74 13.12 -16.69
CA ASN A 406 21.18 13.87 -17.81
C ASN A 406 19.93 14.66 -17.39
N TYR A 407 19.04 14.08 -16.59
CA TYR A 407 17.89 14.77 -16.01
C TYR A 407 18.32 15.97 -15.14
N PHE A 408 19.39 15.81 -14.34
CA PHE A 408 19.94 16.86 -13.48
C PHE A 408 20.89 17.82 -14.18
N GLY A 409 21.58 17.39 -15.23
CA GLY A 409 22.33 18.29 -16.12
C GLY A 409 21.41 19.27 -16.83
N LEU A 410 20.15 18.86 -17.06
CA LEU A 410 19.09 19.72 -17.57
C LEU A 410 18.41 20.54 -16.46
N SER A 411 18.29 20.01 -15.23
CA SER A 411 17.69 20.73 -14.09
C SER A 411 18.67 21.56 -13.26
N ALA A 412 19.97 21.54 -13.58
CA ALA A 412 21.01 22.36 -12.95
C ALA A 412 20.93 23.83 -13.35
N TYR A 413 19.94 24.23 -14.15
CA TYR A 413 19.51 25.62 -14.24
C TYR A 413 18.78 26.00 -12.94
N ARG A 414 19.53 26.29 -11.89
CA ARG A 414 19.02 26.94 -10.67
C ARG A 414 18.90 28.44 -10.94
N PRO A 415 17.70 29.05 -10.94
CA PRO A 415 17.56 30.51 -11.05
C PRO A 415 18.27 31.26 -9.92
N GLN A 416 18.47 30.61 -8.77
CA GLN A 416 19.07 31.21 -7.58
C GLN A 416 20.60 31.42 -7.68
N ASP A 417 21.28 30.73 -8.59
CA ASP A 417 22.72 30.94 -8.83
C ASP A 417 23.00 32.05 -9.86
N ALA A 418 21.96 32.57 -10.53
CA ALA A 418 22.05 33.69 -11.46
C ALA A 418 21.89 35.07 -10.78
N GLU A 419 21.16 35.15 -9.67
CA GLU A 419 20.89 36.43 -8.99
C GLU A 419 22.02 36.90 -8.06
N ALA A 420 23.01 36.06 -7.76
CA ALA A 420 24.14 36.44 -6.88
C ALA A 420 25.32 37.10 -7.61
N ARG A 421 25.26 37.32 -8.93
CA ARG A 421 26.38 37.90 -9.70
C ARG A 421 26.12 39.17 -10.51
N GLU A 422 24.88 39.64 -10.67
CA GLU A 422 24.61 40.87 -11.44
C GLU A 422 23.57 41.78 -10.79
N TYR A 423 23.85 42.31 -9.60
CA TYR A 423 23.28 43.60 -9.17
C TYR A 423 24.26 44.35 -8.25
N ARG A 424 25.51 44.50 -8.69
CA ARG A 424 26.31 45.66 -8.25
C ARG A 424 25.83 46.86 -9.06
N GLN A 425 24.96 47.67 -8.46
CA GLN A 425 24.62 48.99 -8.98
C GLN A 425 25.91 49.75 -9.34
N PRO A 426 26.02 50.39 -10.52
CA PRO A 426 27.09 51.32 -10.78
C PRO A 426 26.97 52.47 -9.79
N ALA A 427 28.06 52.75 -9.07
CA ALA A 427 28.18 53.93 -8.25
C ALA A 427 27.79 55.18 -9.08
N GLN A 428 26.81 55.93 -8.60
CA GLN A 428 26.60 57.30 -9.04
C GLN A 428 27.90 58.08 -8.80
N ARG A 429 28.62 58.38 -9.88
CA ARG A 429 29.60 59.47 -9.89
C ARG A 429 28.94 60.64 -10.61
N GLY A 430 28.82 61.74 -9.88
CA GLY A 430 28.14 62.94 -10.34
C GLY A 430 28.84 63.66 -11.48
N ALA A 431 28.04 64.50 -12.12
CA ALA A 431 28.42 65.82 -12.60
C ALA A 431 27.31 66.77 -12.14
#